data_AF-A0A8B7Z9Q0-F1
#
_entry.id   AF-A0A8B7Z9Q0-F1
#
_cell.length_a   1.000
_cell.length_b   1.000
_cell.length_c   1.000
_cell.angle_alpha   90.00
_cell.angle_beta   90.00
_cell.angle_gamma   90.00
#
_symmetry.space_group_name_H-M   'P 1'
#
loop_
_entity.id
_entity.type
_entity.pdbx_description
1 polymer ?
#
loop_
_entity_poly.entity_id
_entity_poly.type
_entity_poly.pdbx_seq_one_letter_code
_entity_poly.pdbx_strand_id
1 'polypeptide(L)'
;MKRSRVPDAFNSRRKFRVTRTSHKWEDSSISASEVPSDTKAALLYLRSLVNVEVFENRIPPIVFKQQVYSIVKCKTTADKHINDLREKKEIKLFRLGKESDTFAIVFTDDYREHVRRTVPDSSAKDRFLDTVLEKTSDVSLDRKTMSDLGFKDEEITQLLHGGVLNVRDVGSWWIAIPGAGIFMKCFNKGRDALLRSIRKCKYQKILQQELEERKLASVKKLGIRYHIHDIIGAELVTRQETTSGTMLRLDE
;
A
#
# COMPACT_ATOMS: atom_id res chain seq x y z
N MET A 1 22.95 -37.64 72.18
CA MET A 1 22.69 -38.82 71.32
C MET A 1 21.18 -38.89 71.08
N LYS A 2 20.56 -39.03 69.91
CA LYS A 2 20.95 -39.31 68.52
C LYS A 2 19.81 -38.76 67.62
N ARG A 3 20.23 -38.04 66.57
CA ARG A 3 19.61 -37.64 65.28
C ARG A 3 18.11 -37.83 65.00
N SER A 4 17.54 -36.75 64.46
CA SER A 4 16.31 -36.63 63.67
C SER A 4 16.27 -37.54 62.44
N ARG A 5 15.05 -37.90 62.00
CA ARG A 5 14.78 -38.44 60.66
C ARG A 5 13.54 -37.77 60.08
N VAL A 6 13.78 -36.81 59.18
CA VAL A 6 12.81 -36.24 58.25
C VAL A 6 12.63 -37.25 57.10
N PRO A 7 11.41 -37.47 56.56
CA PRO A 7 11.23 -38.32 55.39
C PRO A 7 11.74 -37.63 54.12
N ASP A 8 12.46 -38.41 53.33
CA ASP A 8 13.19 -38.06 52.13
C ASP A 8 12.22 -37.75 50.96
N ALA A 9 11.97 -36.47 50.70
CA ALA A 9 11.13 -36.00 49.59
C ALA A 9 11.93 -35.15 48.60
N PHE A 10 13.11 -35.61 48.18
CA PHE A 10 13.86 -35.01 47.06
C PHE A 10 14.70 -36.05 46.33
N ASN A 11 14.09 -36.80 45.40
CA ASN A 11 14.69 -37.08 44.08
C ASN A 11 13.83 -38.02 43.24
N SER A 12 13.17 -37.48 42.22
CA SER A 12 12.81 -38.25 41.03
C SER A 12 12.44 -37.28 39.91
N ARG A 13 13.46 -36.70 39.25
CA ARG A 13 13.31 -36.10 37.92
C ARG A 13 12.92 -37.23 36.95
N ARG A 14 11.63 -37.34 36.60
CA ARG A 14 11.19 -38.15 35.46
C ARG A 14 11.74 -37.51 34.18
N LYS A 15 12.79 -38.12 33.63
CA LYS A 15 13.25 -37.86 32.25
C LYS A 15 12.13 -38.29 31.30
N PHE A 16 11.41 -37.32 30.75
CA PHE A 16 10.47 -37.59 29.66
C PHE A 16 11.28 -37.99 28.43
N ARG A 17 11.27 -39.28 28.10
CA ARG A 17 11.92 -39.82 26.90
C ARG A 17 11.03 -39.49 25.71
N VAL A 18 11.29 -38.34 25.07
CA VAL A 18 10.69 -38.04 23.77
C VAL A 18 11.30 -38.99 22.74
N THR A 19 10.51 -39.96 22.32
CA THR A 19 10.80 -40.84 21.20
C THR A 19 10.93 -39.95 19.96
N ARG A 20 12.13 -39.89 19.35
CA ARG A 20 12.34 -39.30 18.03
C ARG A 20 11.57 -40.14 17.01
N THR A 21 10.32 -39.77 16.75
CA THR A 21 9.68 -40.08 15.48
C THR A 21 10.40 -39.25 14.43
N SER A 22 11.26 -39.92 13.67
CA SER A 22 11.84 -39.37 12.45
C SER A 22 10.70 -39.19 11.44
N HIS A 23 9.91 -38.13 11.59
CA HIS A 23 9.10 -37.64 10.49
C HIS A 23 10.07 -37.10 9.45
N LYS A 24 10.25 -37.91 8.41
CA LYS A 24 10.89 -37.56 7.16
C LYS A 24 10.12 -36.35 6.64
N TRP A 25 10.75 -35.19 6.69
CA TRP A 25 10.26 -34.02 5.96
C TRP A 25 10.43 -34.41 4.50
N GLU A 26 9.33 -34.79 3.85
CA GLU A 26 9.29 -34.78 2.40
C GLU A 26 9.54 -33.33 1.99
N ASP A 27 10.70 -33.13 1.40
CA ASP A 27 11.14 -31.90 0.77
C ASP A 27 10.26 -31.67 -0.46
N SER A 28 9.01 -31.29 -0.23
CA SER A 28 8.21 -30.62 -1.23
C SER A 28 8.85 -29.27 -1.42
N SER A 29 9.75 -29.22 -2.40
CA SER A 29 10.39 -28.01 -2.90
C SER A 29 9.31 -27.02 -3.31
N ILE A 30 8.84 -26.22 -2.35
CA ILE A 30 8.12 -24.97 -2.62
C ILE A 30 9.14 -24.14 -3.38
N SER A 31 8.89 -23.93 -4.66
CA SER A 31 9.71 -23.05 -5.48
C SER A 31 9.80 -21.71 -4.75
N ALA A 32 11.03 -21.23 -4.53
CA ALA A 32 11.29 -19.93 -3.88
C ALA A 32 10.65 -18.74 -4.63
N SER A 33 9.89 -18.98 -5.70
CA SER A 33 9.09 -18.03 -6.46
C SER A 33 7.71 -17.73 -5.88
N GLU A 34 7.20 -18.49 -4.90
CA GLU A 34 5.82 -18.31 -4.38
C GLU A 34 5.71 -17.52 -3.07
N VAL A 35 6.82 -17.22 -2.38
CA VAL A 35 6.78 -16.35 -1.20
C VAL A 35 6.79 -14.89 -1.68
N PRO A 36 5.74 -14.09 -1.43
CA PRO A 36 5.77 -12.68 -1.74
C PRO A 36 6.93 -12.04 -0.99
N SER A 37 7.76 -11.27 -1.68
CA SER A 37 8.70 -10.36 -1.03
C SER A 37 7.94 -9.54 0.03
N ASP A 38 8.57 -9.22 1.17
CA ASP A 38 7.97 -8.44 2.26
C ASP A 38 7.26 -7.17 1.76
N THR A 39 7.80 -6.56 0.69
CA THR A 39 7.20 -5.40 0.02
C THR A 39 5.90 -5.74 -0.71
N LYS A 40 5.84 -6.87 -1.42
CA LYS A 40 4.61 -7.36 -2.07
C LYS A 40 3.55 -7.74 -1.03
N ALA A 41 3.95 -8.38 0.07
CA ALA A 41 3.05 -8.67 1.19
C ALA A 41 2.49 -7.37 1.82
N ALA A 42 3.35 -6.37 2.03
CA ALA A 42 2.93 -5.06 2.53
C ALA A 42 1.93 -4.37 1.57
N LEU A 43 2.18 -4.43 0.25
CA LEU A 43 1.26 -3.89 -0.75
C LEU A 43 -0.09 -4.60 -0.74
N LEU A 44 -0.12 -5.94 -0.66
CA LEU A 44 -1.36 -6.70 -0.59
C LEU A 44 -2.16 -6.39 0.69
N TYR A 45 -1.47 -6.23 1.82
CA TYR A 45 -2.09 -5.82 3.06
C TYR A 45 -2.67 -4.39 2.96
N LEU A 46 -1.90 -3.42 2.46
CA LEU A 46 -2.37 -2.04 2.28
C LEU A 46 -3.55 -1.96 1.30
N ARG A 47 -3.50 -2.76 0.22
CA ARG A 47 -4.62 -2.94 -0.73
C ARG A 47 -5.88 -3.41 -0.01
N SER A 48 -5.78 -4.40 0.89
CA SER A 48 -6.95 -4.91 1.64
C SER A 48 -7.58 -3.91 2.62
N LEU A 49 -6.85 -2.84 2.99
CA LEU A 49 -7.41 -1.79 3.84
C LEU A 49 -8.34 -0.85 3.06
N VAL A 50 -8.20 -0.77 1.73
CA VAL A 50 -9.00 0.14 0.90
C VAL A 50 -10.33 -0.51 0.56
N ASN A 51 -11.41 -0.05 1.19
CA ASN A 51 -12.75 -0.48 0.83
C ASN A 51 -13.25 0.29 -0.41
N VAL A 52 -13.14 -0.35 -1.58
CA VAL A 52 -13.59 0.21 -2.86
C VAL A 52 -15.11 0.38 -2.96
N GLU A 53 -15.90 -0.40 -2.22
CA GLU A 53 -17.37 -0.34 -2.23
C GLU A 53 -17.89 0.98 -1.68
N VAL A 54 -17.19 1.56 -0.70
CA VAL A 54 -17.54 2.87 -0.11
C VAL A 54 -17.42 4.01 -1.13
N PHE A 55 -16.70 3.76 -2.22
CA PHE A 55 -16.57 4.68 -3.35
C PHE A 55 -17.45 4.27 -4.54
N GLU A 56 -18.43 3.38 -4.33
CA GLU A 56 -19.27 2.81 -5.40
C GLU A 56 -18.41 2.18 -6.51
N ASN A 57 -17.28 1.59 -6.11
CA ASN A 57 -16.24 1.10 -7.00
C ASN A 57 -15.65 2.17 -7.94
N ARG A 58 -15.95 3.46 -7.82
CA ARG A 58 -15.46 4.51 -8.76
C ARG A 58 -13.95 4.76 -8.69
N ILE A 59 -13.21 3.99 -7.91
CA ILE A 59 -11.76 4.01 -7.80
C ILE A 59 -11.23 2.57 -7.67
N PRO A 60 -9.98 2.29 -8.10
CA PRO A 60 -9.30 1.07 -7.74
C PRO A 60 -8.75 1.16 -6.30
N PRO A 61 -8.25 0.06 -5.72
CA PRO A 61 -7.46 0.11 -4.49
C PRO A 61 -6.16 0.88 -4.73
N ILE A 62 -6.09 2.11 -4.23
CA ILE A 62 -4.92 2.99 -4.37
C ILE A 62 -4.09 2.90 -3.09
N VAL A 63 -2.79 2.64 -3.22
CA VAL A 63 -1.84 2.62 -2.10
C VAL A 63 -0.74 3.64 -2.37
N PHE A 64 -0.43 4.53 -1.44
CA PHE A 64 0.70 5.44 -1.62
C PHE A 64 2.04 4.74 -1.36
N LYS A 65 3.06 5.08 -2.14
CA LYS A 65 4.43 4.58 -1.98
C LYS A 65 4.93 4.78 -0.55
N GLN A 66 4.67 5.94 0.04
CA GLN A 66 5.06 6.25 1.42
C GLN A 66 4.43 5.32 2.45
N GLN A 67 3.19 4.84 2.24
CA GLN A 67 2.56 3.90 3.17
C GLN A 67 3.33 2.58 3.27
N VAL A 68 4.00 2.15 2.20
CA VAL A 68 4.86 0.96 2.20
C VAL A 68 6.02 1.13 3.17
N TYR A 69 6.60 2.34 3.26
CA TYR A 69 7.70 2.65 4.17
C TYR A 69 7.30 2.59 5.65
N SER A 70 6.00 2.66 5.96
CA SER A 70 5.53 2.46 7.34
C SER A 70 5.61 0.99 7.80
N ILE A 71 5.69 0.05 6.86
CA ILE A 71 5.73 -1.40 7.12
C ILE A 71 7.14 -1.94 6.84
N VAL A 72 7.74 -1.56 5.72
CA VAL A 72 9.06 -2.03 5.30
C VAL A 72 10.14 -1.09 5.83
N LYS A 73 10.99 -1.59 6.74
CA LYS A 73 11.99 -0.78 7.45
C LYS A 73 13.01 -0.09 6.53
N CYS A 74 13.46 -0.75 5.47
CA CYS A 74 14.48 -0.21 4.59
C CYS A 74 13.87 0.35 3.29
N LYS A 75 13.79 1.68 3.19
CA LYS A 75 13.25 2.42 2.03
C LYS A 75 13.91 2.01 0.71
N THR A 76 15.24 1.85 0.70
CA THR A 76 15.99 1.45 -0.50
C THR A 76 15.61 0.06 -1.00
N THR A 77 15.39 -0.91 -0.10
CA THR A 77 14.93 -2.26 -0.50
C THR A 77 13.48 -2.23 -0.97
N ALA A 78 12.62 -1.45 -0.33
CA ALA A 78 11.24 -1.27 -0.77
C ALA A 78 11.19 -0.68 -2.18
N ASP A 79 12.01 0.33 -2.47
CA ASP A 79 12.09 0.95 -3.80
C ASP A 79 12.60 -0.01 -4.87
N LYS A 80 13.64 -0.81 -4.57
CA LYS A 80 14.11 -1.86 -5.46
C LYS A 80 13.00 -2.86 -5.79
N HIS A 81 12.33 -3.39 -4.77
CA HIS A 81 11.24 -4.35 -4.99
C HIS A 81 10.04 -3.73 -5.71
N ILE A 82 9.69 -2.46 -5.45
CA ILE A 82 8.63 -1.75 -6.18
C ILE A 82 9.03 -1.61 -7.67
N ASN A 83 10.29 -1.29 -7.95
CA ASN A 83 10.78 -1.24 -9.33
C ASN A 83 10.76 -2.62 -10.00
N ASP A 84 11.18 -3.68 -9.30
CA ASP A 84 11.11 -5.06 -9.83
C ASP A 84 9.66 -5.45 -10.17
N LEU A 85 8.69 -5.11 -9.32
CA LEU A 85 7.25 -5.35 -9.59
C LEU A 85 6.72 -4.52 -10.76
N ARG A 86 7.23 -3.29 -10.93
CA ARG A 86 6.91 -2.40 -12.06
C ARG A 86 7.49 -2.92 -13.37
N GLU A 87 8.70 -3.49 -13.36
CA GLU A 87 9.34 -4.11 -14.52
C GLU A 87 8.63 -5.41 -14.92
N LYS A 88 8.18 -6.20 -13.93
CA LYS A 88 7.30 -7.36 -14.13
C LYS A 88 5.87 -7.00 -14.55
N LYS A 89 5.53 -5.70 -14.58
CA LYS A 89 4.20 -5.16 -14.94
C LYS A 89 3.07 -5.63 -14.00
N GLU A 90 3.39 -6.04 -12.79
CA GLU A 90 2.40 -6.41 -11.77
C GLU A 90 1.72 -5.18 -11.15
N ILE A 91 2.43 -4.06 -11.11
CA ILE A 91 1.95 -2.78 -10.57
C ILE A 91 2.19 -1.63 -11.53
N LYS A 92 1.39 -0.58 -11.38
CA LYS A 92 1.56 0.72 -12.04
C LYS A 92 1.72 1.83 -11.02
N LEU A 93 2.61 2.77 -11.35
CA LEU A 93 2.85 3.98 -10.59
C LEU A 93 2.08 5.14 -11.21
N PHE A 94 1.43 5.93 -10.38
CA PHE A 94 0.68 7.11 -10.77
C PHE A 94 1.11 8.28 -9.91
N ARG A 95 1.21 9.47 -10.52
CA ARG A 95 1.46 10.70 -9.76
C ARG A 95 0.13 11.23 -9.22
N LEU A 96 -0.06 11.14 -7.90
CA LEU A 96 -1.26 11.61 -7.21
C LEU A 96 -0.89 12.64 -6.15
N GLY A 97 -1.36 13.88 -6.33
CA GLY A 97 -1.12 14.97 -5.40
C GLY A 97 -0.50 16.20 -6.06
N LYS A 98 -0.34 17.26 -5.26
CA LYS A 98 0.33 18.49 -5.70
C LYS A 98 1.86 18.42 -5.54
N GLU A 99 2.31 17.61 -4.59
CA GLU A 99 3.74 17.37 -4.35
C GLU A 99 4.34 16.54 -5.47
N SER A 100 5.57 16.88 -5.86
CA SER A 100 6.27 16.28 -6.99
C SER A 100 6.70 14.84 -6.77
N ASP A 101 6.68 14.35 -5.53
CA ASP A 101 7.24 13.04 -5.15
C ASP A 101 6.19 12.06 -4.57
N THR A 102 4.91 12.42 -4.65
CA THR A 102 3.84 11.57 -4.11
C THR A 102 3.34 10.60 -5.19
N PHE A 103 3.92 9.40 -5.17
CA PHE A 103 3.52 8.31 -6.05
C PHE A 103 2.49 7.40 -5.38
N ALA A 104 1.46 7.04 -6.14
CA ALA A 104 0.53 5.98 -5.81
C ALA A 104 0.81 4.73 -6.64
N ILE A 105 0.55 3.58 -6.03
CA ILE A 105 0.73 2.24 -6.56
C ILE A 105 -0.66 1.62 -6.68
N VAL A 106 -0.94 1.04 -7.84
CA VAL A 106 -2.14 0.22 -8.09
C VAL A 106 -1.69 -1.05 -8.80
N PHE A 107 -2.29 -2.19 -8.46
CA PHE A 107 -2.04 -3.43 -9.20
C PHE A 107 -2.58 -3.30 -10.62
N THR A 108 -1.83 -3.84 -11.59
CA THR A 108 -2.19 -3.72 -13.01
C THR A 108 -3.56 -4.33 -13.29
N ASP A 109 -3.89 -5.45 -12.67
CA ASP A 109 -5.20 -6.11 -12.81
C ASP A 109 -6.35 -5.24 -12.30
N ASP A 110 -6.20 -4.68 -11.09
CA ASP A 110 -7.18 -3.77 -10.49
C ASP A 110 -7.38 -2.52 -11.35
N TYR A 111 -6.29 -1.97 -11.91
CA TYR A 111 -6.37 -0.82 -12.80
C TYR A 111 -7.09 -1.15 -14.11
N ARG A 112 -6.80 -2.32 -14.71
CA ARG A 112 -7.46 -2.78 -15.94
C ARG A 112 -8.97 -2.94 -15.74
N GLU A 113 -9.38 -3.56 -14.64
CA GLU A 113 -10.80 -3.72 -14.30
C GLU A 113 -11.47 -2.35 -14.04
N HIS A 114 -10.80 -1.47 -13.30
CA HIS A 114 -11.30 -0.14 -13.01
C HIS A 114 -11.52 0.71 -14.26
N VAL A 115 -10.56 0.72 -15.19
CA VAL A 115 -10.68 1.46 -16.46
C VAL A 115 -11.79 0.88 -17.33
N ARG A 116 -11.90 -0.45 -17.45
CA ARG A 116 -12.98 -1.12 -18.20
C ARG A 116 -14.36 -0.68 -17.75
N ARG A 117 -14.54 -0.53 -16.43
CA ARG A 117 -15.82 -0.17 -15.82
C ARG A 117 -16.13 1.33 -15.82
N THR A 118 -15.11 2.18 -15.66
CA THR A 118 -15.31 3.62 -15.44
C THR A 118 -15.28 4.41 -16.74
N VAL A 119 -14.49 3.97 -17.71
CA VAL A 119 -14.34 4.65 -18.99
C VAL A 119 -15.30 4.04 -20.02
N PRO A 120 -16.06 4.86 -20.76
CA PRO A 120 -16.95 4.38 -21.83
C PRO A 120 -16.21 3.47 -22.82
N ASP A 121 -16.93 2.49 -23.38
CA ASP A 121 -16.39 1.62 -24.41
C ASP A 121 -15.97 2.43 -25.64
N SER A 122 -14.70 2.33 -26.01
CA SER A 122 -14.12 2.96 -27.19
C SER A 122 -12.93 2.14 -27.68
N SER A 123 -12.65 2.18 -28.98
CA SER A 123 -11.46 1.54 -29.54
C SER A 123 -10.17 2.09 -28.93
N ALA A 124 -10.18 3.37 -28.53
CA ALA A 124 -9.07 4.01 -27.84
C ALA A 124 -8.83 3.41 -26.45
N LYS A 125 -9.90 3.09 -25.70
CA LYS A 125 -9.80 2.44 -24.39
C LYS A 125 -9.14 1.08 -24.48
N ASP A 126 -9.62 0.21 -25.37
CA ASP A 126 -9.10 -1.15 -25.48
C ASP A 126 -7.65 -1.14 -25.98
N ARG A 127 -7.34 -0.29 -26.98
CA ARG A 127 -5.96 -0.10 -27.43
C ARG A 127 -5.07 0.45 -26.33
N PHE A 128 -5.55 1.37 -25.50
CA PHE A 128 -4.81 1.87 -24.33
C PHE A 128 -4.51 0.76 -23.33
N LEU A 129 -5.50 -0.06 -22.99
CA LEU A 129 -5.32 -1.18 -22.07
C LEU A 129 -4.31 -2.20 -22.60
N ASP A 130 -4.36 -2.55 -23.87
CA ASP A 130 -3.50 -3.59 -24.43
C ASP A 130 -2.12 -3.06 -24.80
N THR A 131 -2.02 -1.79 -25.22
CA THR A 131 -0.76 -1.22 -25.69
C THR A 131 0.01 -0.57 -24.55
N VAL A 132 -0.62 0.34 -23.81
CA VAL A 132 0.07 1.14 -22.78
C VAL A 132 0.35 0.31 -21.53
N LEU A 133 -0.61 -0.52 -21.07
CA LEU A 133 -0.35 -1.34 -19.88
C LEU A 133 0.67 -2.44 -20.14
N GLU A 134 0.68 -3.03 -21.34
CA GLU A 134 1.61 -4.11 -21.66
C GLU A 134 2.98 -3.60 -22.12
N LYS A 135 3.08 -2.51 -22.87
CA LYS A 135 4.37 -2.07 -23.44
C LYS A 135 5.12 -1.08 -22.57
N THR A 136 4.44 -0.30 -21.73
CA THR A 136 5.03 0.84 -21.05
C THR A 136 4.92 0.71 -19.54
N SER A 137 6.04 0.86 -18.83
CA SER A 137 6.05 0.95 -17.36
C SER A 137 6.09 2.40 -16.87
N ASP A 138 6.18 3.38 -17.76
CA ASP A 138 6.29 4.80 -17.46
C ASP A 138 5.01 5.42 -16.88
N VAL A 139 5.19 6.49 -16.11
CA VAL A 139 4.11 7.25 -15.47
C VAL A 139 3.59 8.36 -16.39
N SER A 140 4.37 8.74 -17.40
CA SER A 140 4.01 9.71 -18.44
C SER A 140 4.22 9.16 -19.82
N LEU A 141 3.46 9.70 -20.78
CA LEU A 141 3.55 9.41 -22.20
C LEU A 141 3.77 10.72 -22.94
N ASP A 142 4.80 10.76 -23.78
CA ASP A 142 5.07 11.90 -24.65
C ASP A 142 4.47 11.67 -26.04
N ARG A 143 4.34 12.75 -26.83
CA ARG A 143 3.77 12.69 -28.19
C ARG A 143 4.47 11.69 -29.09
N LYS A 144 5.79 11.55 -28.96
CA LYS A 144 6.59 10.56 -29.70
C LYS A 144 6.13 9.14 -29.33
N THR A 145 6.11 8.82 -28.04
CA THR A 145 5.65 7.53 -27.53
C THR A 145 4.20 7.24 -27.95
N MET A 146 3.29 8.21 -27.86
CA MET A 146 1.90 8.02 -28.30
C MET A 146 1.80 7.74 -29.80
N SER A 147 2.60 8.44 -30.61
CA SER A 147 2.67 8.21 -32.06
C SER A 147 3.27 6.85 -32.40
N ASP A 148 4.34 6.45 -31.71
CA ASP A 148 5.01 5.15 -31.89
C ASP A 148 4.09 3.98 -31.50
N LEU A 149 3.21 4.21 -30.52
CA LEU A 149 2.17 3.27 -30.12
C LEU A 149 0.93 3.33 -31.05
N GLY A 150 0.91 4.24 -32.03
CA GLY A 150 -0.12 4.34 -33.07
C GLY A 150 -1.40 5.06 -32.63
N PHE A 151 -1.36 5.88 -31.59
CA PHE A 151 -2.51 6.69 -31.16
C PHE A 151 -2.67 7.93 -32.03
N LYS A 152 -3.91 8.20 -32.46
CA LYS A 152 -4.28 9.44 -33.16
C LYS A 152 -4.68 10.54 -32.17
N ASP A 153 -4.59 11.79 -32.60
CA ASP A 153 -4.94 12.95 -31.76
C ASP A 153 -6.41 12.88 -31.25
N GLU A 154 -7.34 12.30 -32.02
CA GLU A 154 -8.72 12.08 -31.58
C GLU A 154 -8.81 11.04 -30.45
N GLU A 155 -8.04 9.96 -30.55
CA GLU A 155 -7.99 8.91 -29.51
C GLU A 155 -7.36 9.46 -28.23
N ILE A 156 -6.30 10.27 -28.34
CA ILE A 156 -5.69 10.96 -27.20
C ILE A 156 -6.72 11.86 -26.50
N THR A 157 -7.52 12.60 -27.27
CA THR A 157 -8.59 13.46 -26.73
C THR A 157 -9.66 12.62 -26.01
N GLN A 158 -10.04 11.46 -26.55
CA GLN A 158 -10.96 10.54 -25.86
C GLN A 158 -10.38 10.02 -24.54
N LEU A 159 -9.10 9.67 -24.51
CA LEU A 159 -8.41 9.20 -23.31
C LEU A 159 -8.29 10.28 -22.23
N LEU A 160 -8.07 11.53 -22.64
CA LEU A 160 -8.13 12.71 -21.75
C LEU A 160 -9.52 12.88 -21.14
N HIS A 161 -10.58 12.84 -21.97
CA HIS A 161 -11.95 12.97 -21.49
C HIS A 161 -12.37 11.80 -20.59
N GLY A 162 -11.85 10.59 -20.85
CA GLY A 162 -12.03 9.41 -20.01
C GLY A 162 -11.26 9.47 -18.67
N GLY A 163 -10.37 10.44 -18.48
CA GLY A 163 -9.61 10.61 -17.25
C GLY A 163 -8.50 9.58 -17.01
N VAL A 164 -8.14 8.80 -18.04
CA VAL A 164 -6.97 7.89 -18.01
C VAL A 164 -5.68 8.60 -18.38
N LEU A 165 -5.78 9.78 -19.01
CA LEU A 165 -4.68 10.70 -19.24
C LEU A 165 -5.00 12.06 -18.63
N ASN A 166 -3.97 12.72 -18.10
CA ASN A 166 -4.02 14.12 -17.69
C ASN A 166 -2.91 14.92 -18.40
N VAL A 167 -3.19 16.17 -18.76
CA VAL A 167 -2.18 17.03 -19.38
C VAL A 167 -1.05 17.32 -18.38
N ARG A 168 0.19 17.07 -18.81
CA ARG A 168 1.40 17.45 -18.08
C ARG A 168 1.98 18.73 -18.67
N ASP A 169 2.39 18.65 -19.93
CA ASP A 169 3.03 19.72 -20.70
C ASP A 169 2.55 19.62 -22.16
N VAL A 170 2.99 20.54 -23.03
CA VAL A 170 2.64 20.51 -24.46
C VAL A 170 3.15 19.21 -25.10
N GLY A 171 2.21 18.34 -25.48
CA GLY A 171 2.53 17.04 -26.06
C GLY A 171 3.07 16.01 -25.06
N SER A 172 2.81 16.18 -23.76
CA SER A 172 3.13 15.19 -22.73
C SER A 172 1.97 15.04 -21.75
N TRP A 173 1.68 13.80 -21.38
CA TRP A 173 0.53 13.43 -20.55
C TRP A 173 0.94 12.50 -19.41
N TRP A 174 0.37 12.71 -18.24
CA TRP A 174 0.42 11.72 -17.15
C TRP A 174 -0.59 10.62 -17.41
N ILE A 175 -0.17 9.38 -17.17
CA ILE A 175 -1.12 8.29 -16.96
C ILE A 175 -1.83 8.55 -15.64
N ALA A 176 -3.16 8.54 -15.67
CA ALA A 176 -4.02 8.92 -14.57
C ALA A 176 -4.99 7.79 -14.20
N ILE A 177 -5.51 7.89 -12.98
CA ILE A 177 -6.57 7.02 -12.49
C ILE A 177 -7.89 7.80 -12.62
N PRO A 178 -8.85 7.31 -13.44
CA PRO A 178 -10.17 7.91 -13.54
C PRO A 178 -10.82 8.05 -12.15
N GLY A 179 -11.40 9.21 -11.86
CA GLY A 179 -12.08 9.43 -10.58
C GLY A 179 -11.17 9.61 -9.36
N ALA A 180 -9.83 9.61 -9.51
CA ALA A 180 -8.88 9.78 -8.40
C ALA A 180 -9.10 11.05 -7.55
N GLY A 181 -9.71 12.09 -8.12
CA GLY A 181 -10.04 13.32 -7.38
C GLY A 181 -10.95 13.08 -6.17
N ILE A 182 -11.91 12.15 -6.26
CA ILE A 182 -12.82 11.81 -5.16
C ILE A 182 -12.03 11.14 -4.02
N PHE A 183 -11.14 10.24 -4.38
CA PHE A 183 -10.22 9.59 -3.46
C PHE A 183 -9.31 10.62 -2.77
N MET A 184 -8.62 11.46 -3.55
CA MET A 184 -7.70 12.48 -3.01
C MET A 184 -8.39 13.44 -2.03
N LYS A 185 -9.63 13.85 -2.32
CA LYS A 185 -10.41 14.69 -1.41
C LYS A 185 -10.67 14.02 -0.07
N CYS A 186 -11.06 12.74 -0.09
CA CYS A 186 -11.31 11.96 1.14
C CYS A 186 -10.00 11.70 1.89
N PHE A 187 -8.95 11.38 1.15
CA PHE A 187 -7.62 11.12 1.68
C PHE A 187 -7.05 12.32 2.45
N ASN A 188 -7.00 13.48 1.81
CA ASN A 188 -6.49 14.70 2.44
C ASN A 188 -7.33 15.09 3.68
N LYS A 189 -8.67 15.02 3.57
CA LYS A 189 -9.56 15.31 4.70
C LYS A 189 -9.33 14.36 5.89
N GLY A 190 -9.07 13.08 5.62
CA GLY A 190 -8.77 12.06 6.63
C GLY A 190 -7.41 12.31 7.30
N ARG A 191 -6.36 12.56 6.50
CA ARG A 191 -5.02 12.93 6.98
C ARG A 191 -5.08 14.16 7.88
N ASP A 192 -5.69 15.24 7.43
CA ASP A 192 -5.83 16.48 8.20
C ASP A 192 -6.60 16.28 9.50
N ALA A 193 -7.62 15.43 9.51
CA ALA A 193 -8.37 15.10 10.72
C ALA A 193 -7.52 14.30 11.71
N LEU A 194 -6.72 13.34 11.22
CA LEU A 194 -5.85 12.52 12.05
C LEU A 194 -4.74 13.36 12.68
N LEU A 195 -4.04 14.18 11.90
CA LEU A 195 -2.99 15.09 12.41
C LEU A 195 -3.56 16.11 13.40
N ARG A 196 -4.74 16.70 13.12
CA ARG A 196 -5.43 17.58 14.08
C ARG A 196 -5.79 16.87 15.37
N SER A 197 -6.17 15.60 15.31
CA SER A 197 -6.48 14.77 16.48
C SER A 197 -5.25 14.57 17.37
N ILE A 198 -4.10 14.26 16.76
CA ILE A 198 -2.82 14.09 17.47
C ILE A 198 -2.35 15.43 18.07
N ARG A 199 -2.47 16.53 17.31
CA ARG A 199 -2.05 17.87 17.76
C ARG A 199 -2.78 18.35 19.01
N LYS A 200 -4.02 17.89 19.23
CA LYS A 200 -4.83 18.20 20.42
C LYS A 200 -4.45 17.36 21.66
N CYS A 201 -3.64 16.32 21.49
CA CYS A 201 -3.22 15.46 22.60
C CYS A 201 -2.12 16.13 23.42
N LYS A 202 -1.99 15.75 24.69
CA LYS A 202 -0.93 16.26 25.56
C LYS A 202 0.45 15.94 24.95
N TYR A 203 1.31 16.95 24.85
CA TYR A 203 2.62 16.87 24.21
C TYR A 203 2.60 16.48 22.72
N GLN A 204 1.42 16.53 22.07
CA GLN A 204 1.23 16.10 20.68
C GLN A 204 1.64 14.64 20.44
N LYS A 205 1.39 13.78 21.44
CA LYS A 205 1.67 12.34 21.42
C LYS A 205 0.42 11.53 21.70
N ILE A 206 0.33 10.35 21.09
CA ILE A 206 -0.76 9.39 21.31
C ILE A 206 -0.29 7.96 21.06
N LEU A 207 -0.79 6.99 21.83
CA LEU A 207 -0.59 5.58 21.52
C LEU A 207 -1.32 5.23 20.21
N GLN A 208 -0.68 4.42 19.35
CA GLN A 208 -1.29 4.00 18.08
C GLN A 208 -2.64 3.31 18.31
N GLN A 209 -2.73 2.44 19.32
CA GLN A 209 -3.98 1.74 19.67
C GLN A 209 -5.09 2.73 20.09
N GLU A 210 -4.76 3.71 20.92
CA GLU A 210 -5.72 4.76 21.31
C GLU A 210 -6.17 5.57 20.08
N LEU A 211 -5.26 5.86 19.16
CA LEU A 211 -5.61 6.54 17.91
C LEU A 211 -6.56 5.70 17.07
N GLU A 212 -6.31 4.39 16.91
CA GLU A 212 -7.17 3.46 16.17
C GLU A 212 -8.59 3.38 16.72
N GLU A 213 -8.78 3.57 18.03
CA GLU A 213 -10.09 3.57 18.68
C GLU A 213 -10.88 4.88 18.49
N ARG A 214 -10.23 5.96 18.02
CA ARG A 214 -10.91 7.25 17.82
C ARG A 214 -11.91 7.21 16.67
N LYS A 215 -13.13 7.64 16.97
CA LYS A 215 -14.20 7.78 15.97
C LYS A 215 -14.06 9.10 15.20
N LEU A 216 -13.32 9.06 14.09
CA LEU A 216 -13.19 10.22 13.19
C LEU A 216 -14.05 10.02 11.93
N ALA A 217 -15.07 10.87 11.74
CA ALA A 217 -15.95 10.76 10.57
C ALA A 217 -15.18 10.88 9.24
N SER A 218 -14.12 11.69 9.19
CA SER A 218 -13.31 11.92 7.99
C SER A 218 -12.50 10.70 7.54
N VAL A 219 -12.16 9.77 8.45
CA VAL A 219 -11.38 8.56 8.11
C VAL A 219 -12.27 7.37 7.79
N LYS A 220 -13.60 7.47 7.96
CA LYS A 220 -14.54 6.35 7.79
C LYS A 220 -14.47 5.70 6.41
N LYS A 221 -14.17 6.47 5.36
CA LYS A 221 -14.16 5.96 3.98
C LYS A 221 -12.93 5.09 3.66
N LEU A 222 -11.75 5.49 4.10
CA LEU A 222 -10.49 4.77 3.82
C LEU A 222 -10.02 3.91 5.01
N GLY A 223 -10.62 4.09 6.18
CA GLY A 223 -10.23 3.41 7.41
C GLY A 223 -9.10 4.13 8.14
N ILE A 224 -9.11 4.04 9.47
CA ILE A 224 -8.12 4.72 10.31
C ILE A 224 -6.71 4.16 10.12
N ARG A 225 -6.59 2.83 9.97
CA ARG A 225 -5.30 2.16 9.74
C ARG A 225 -4.63 2.61 8.45
N TYR A 226 -5.40 2.81 7.38
CA TYR A 226 -4.89 3.34 6.12
C TYR A 226 -4.21 4.71 6.31
N HIS A 227 -4.87 5.60 7.05
CA HIS A 227 -4.31 6.92 7.37
C HIS A 227 -3.14 6.87 8.36
N ILE A 228 -3.11 5.92 9.29
CA ILE A 228 -1.97 5.72 10.20
C ILE A 228 -0.72 5.33 9.42
N HIS A 229 -0.83 4.35 8.51
CA HIS A 229 0.27 3.98 7.62
C HIS A 229 0.74 5.16 6.75
N ASP A 230 -0.18 6.03 6.35
CA ASP A 230 0.14 7.24 5.60
C ASP A 230 0.96 8.24 6.42
N ILE A 231 0.49 8.65 7.60
CA ILE A 231 1.20 9.66 8.40
C ILE A 231 2.56 9.17 8.90
N ILE A 232 2.68 7.86 9.20
CA ILE A 232 3.96 7.25 9.59
C ILE A 232 4.90 7.21 8.39
N GLY A 233 4.40 6.70 7.26
CA GLY A 233 5.19 6.50 6.05
C GLY A 233 5.65 7.79 5.38
N ALA A 234 4.84 8.84 5.51
CA ALA A 234 5.14 10.20 5.08
C ALA A 234 6.02 10.98 6.08
N GLU A 235 6.44 10.35 7.18
CA GLU A 235 7.26 10.97 8.24
C GLU A 235 6.62 12.23 8.84
N LEU A 236 5.28 12.31 8.82
CA LEU A 236 4.53 13.38 9.48
C LEU A 236 4.43 13.15 11.00
N VAL A 237 4.70 11.92 11.43
CA VAL A 237 4.81 11.53 12.83
C VAL A 237 6.00 10.61 13.06
N THR A 238 6.65 10.75 14.21
CA THR A 238 7.68 9.82 14.67
C THR A 238 7.09 8.67 15.48
N ARG A 239 7.64 7.47 15.24
CA ARG A 239 7.31 6.24 15.95
C ARG A 239 8.29 6.02 17.11
N GLN A 240 7.78 5.85 18.33
CA GLN A 240 8.58 5.52 19.51
C GLN A 240 8.01 4.28 20.19
N GLU A 241 8.81 3.24 20.36
CA GLU A 241 8.37 2.06 21.12
C GLU A 241 8.40 2.35 22.62
N THR A 242 7.30 2.05 23.30
CA THR A 242 7.15 2.20 24.75
C THR A 242 6.70 0.88 25.37
N THR A 243 6.78 0.76 26.69
CA THR A 243 6.29 -0.42 27.42
C THR A 243 4.79 -0.68 27.23
N SER A 244 4.01 0.35 26.88
CA SER A 244 2.58 0.26 26.60
C SER A 244 2.27 0.12 25.10
N GLY A 245 3.29 -0.08 24.26
CA GLY A 245 3.16 -0.20 22.81
C GLY A 245 3.70 1.01 22.06
N THR A 246 3.36 1.10 20.78
CA THR A 246 3.90 2.11 19.88
C THR A 246 3.24 3.48 20.09
N MET A 247 4.06 4.49 20.39
CA MET A 247 3.67 5.89 20.53
C MET A 247 3.94 6.66 19.23
N LEU A 248 2.97 7.48 18.82
CA LEU A 248 3.09 8.40 17.69
C LEU A 248 3.23 9.83 18.22
N ARG A 249 4.19 10.57 17.70
CA ARG A 249 4.45 11.98 18.04
C ARG A 249 4.44 12.83 16.78
N LEU A 250 3.81 14.01 16.82
CA LEU A 250 4.04 15.02 15.79
C LEU A 250 5.40 15.68 15.99
N ASP A 251 6.21 15.70 14.93
CA ASP A 251 7.40 16.55 14.89
C ASP A 251 6.94 17.98 14.53
N GLU A 252 7.50 18.98 15.22
CA GLU A 252 7.15 20.40 15.05
C GLU A 252 7.60 20.95 13.70
#